data_AF-A0A932CQ58-F1
#
_entry.id   AF-A0A932CQ58-F1
#
_cell.length_a   1.000
_cell.length_b   1.000
_cell.length_c   1.000
_cell.angle_alpha   90.00
_cell.angle_beta   90.00
_cell.angle_gamma   90.00
#
_symmetry.space_group_name_H-M   'P 1'
#
loop_
_entity.id
_entity.type
_entity.pdbx_description
1 polymer ?
#
loop_
_entity_poly.entity_id
_entity_poly.type
_entity_poly.pdbx_seq_one_letter_code
_entity_poly.pdbx_strand_id
1 'polypeptide(L)'
;MIRYRYSRWDSLQEAPSFEVDQLMDQLTDRLLEEGDLDTLLKRLCQRGMTDQEGNRIHGLQELWRDLQKKRQELLEKYELDSLYQSIRRQLRELTQGRMEETEQILKELNEMIREQIAGARPDYPGFLKRYGDRLPPGYQTLGLETLLEQIQQDRARMESLLRRMPREMREELEKMMQEAFLSMDEGLRGQLQELSRNLARLSALQSYPFWGKQSLDMEQALRIREQFDQIEQLEETLREVQRGQGHLEDLEAEAVQDILGEEGRQQVERLQWVLRQLEERGYIHKSGNRYVVSLQGIRRIGQKALRDIFAHLKRDPFGQHPMERTGGGGARIEESHRYDYGDPFDLHLEATLKNCMLREAEELRQAPAAGPPARPSPARPSSPAPRLRPEDFETYRQESLTQTSVVLMLDMSGSMDRYNKFLAAKKVALAMERLIRSQFPRDRFRVVGFYTLAQEISLEELPFVHPKPFGFSSLMMVDQFGSSWGPLKLELDPQDVNRLDVPMSFTNIQEGLKLSRQILSQMPGTNNQIILITDGEPTAHFEGGSLYLQYPPSQRTIQATFREVKRCTAAGIVINTFMLSRDHLLERFVDQLARVNRGRAFFTTPERIGEYVVVDYLSRKRRKIA
;
A
#
# COMPACT_ATOMS: atom_id res chain seq x y z
N MET A 1 31.98 12.64 25.68
CA MET A 1 30.68 13.28 26.00
C MET A 1 30.19 13.91 24.71
N ILE A 2 29.30 13.24 23.98
CA ILE A 2 28.77 13.75 22.69
C ILE A 2 27.85 14.93 23.04
N ARG A 3 28.21 16.15 22.61
CA ARG A 3 27.37 17.33 22.78
C ARG A 3 26.34 17.35 21.66
N TYR A 4 25.08 17.10 21.99
CA TYR A 4 23.97 17.36 21.08
C TYR A 4 23.73 18.86 21.00
N ARG A 5 23.68 19.39 19.78
CA ARG A 5 23.40 20.80 19.51
C ARG A 5 22.07 20.82 18.75
N TYR A 6 21.01 21.22 19.43
CA TYR A 6 19.69 21.38 18.81
C TYR A 6 19.65 22.70 18.04
N SER A 7 19.26 22.67 16.78
CA SER A 7 19.00 23.85 15.94
C SER A 7 17.56 23.83 15.43
N ARG A 8 17.06 25.01 15.02
CA ARG A 8 15.72 25.19 14.45
C ARG A 8 15.68 24.56 13.05
N TRP A 9 14.67 23.74 12.74
CA TRP A 9 14.54 23.04 11.45
C TRP A 9 14.50 24.02 10.28
N ASP A 10 15.44 23.88 9.34
CA ASP A 10 15.70 24.83 8.26
C ASP A 10 15.71 24.15 6.88
N SER A 11 15.10 22.96 6.78
CA SER A 11 15.08 22.11 5.57
C SER A 11 16.47 21.66 5.04
N LEU A 12 17.56 22.03 5.72
CA LEU A 12 18.93 21.56 5.46
C LEU A 12 19.40 20.50 6.47
N GLN A 13 18.62 20.25 7.52
CA GLN A 13 18.86 19.17 8.48
C GLN A 13 18.55 17.82 7.84
N GLU A 14 19.39 16.81 8.11
CA GLU A 14 19.21 15.46 7.59
C GLU A 14 17.81 14.96 7.97
N ALA A 15 17.04 14.59 6.93
CA ALA A 15 15.73 13.96 7.05
C ALA A 15 15.78 12.83 8.09
N PRO A 16 14.67 12.49 8.78
CA PRO A 16 14.64 11.29 9.59
C PRO A 16 15.21 10.14 8.76
N SER A 17 16.12 9.36 9.35
CA SER A 17 16.87 8.30 8.66
C SER A 17 15.98 7.11 8.30
N PHE A 18 14.78 7.34 7.75
CA PHE A 18 14.09 6.29 7.03
C PHE A 18 14.90 6.00 5.78
N GLU A 19 15.67 4.92 5.84
CA GLU A 19 15.92 4.17 4.64
C GLU A 19 14.55 3.73 4.09
N VAL A 20 14.11 4.38 3.02
CA VAL A 20 12.85 4.11 2.31
C VAL A 20 12.67 2.61 2.03
N ASP A 21 13.79 1.94 1.77
CA ASP A 21 13.93 0.49 1.62
C ASP A 21 13.49 -0.31 2.86
N GLN A 22 13.84 0.15 4.06
CA GLN A 22 13.41 -0.48 5.32
C GLN A 22 11.94 -0.20 5.61
N LEU A 23 11.45 1.00 5.29
CA LEU A 23 10.02 1.29 5.40
C LEU A 23 9.21 0.35 4.50
N MET A 24 9.60 0.19 3.23
CA MET A 24 8.98 -0.79 2.34
C MET A 24 9.06 -2.20 2.90
N ASP A 25 10.16 -2.56 3.55
CA ASP A 25 10.28 -3.88 4.17
C ASP A 25 9.27 -4.06 5.31
N GLN A 26 9.07 -3.05 6.16
CA GLN A 26 8.05 -3.07 7.22
C GLN A 26 6.62 -3.15 6.64
N LEU A 27 6.36 -2.44 5.55
CA LEU A 27 5.08 -2.50 4.84
C LEU A 27 4.84 -3.87 4.20
N THR A 28 5.90 -4.53 3.74
CA THR A 28 5.82 -5.78 2.98
C THR A 28 5.11 -6.89 3.76
N ASP A 29 5.43 -7.08 5.04
CA ASP A 29 4.82 -8.18 5.81
C ASP A 29 3.30 -7.97 5.95
N ARG A 30 2.87 -6.76 6.30
CA ARG A 30 1.44 -6.43 6.41
C ARG A 30 0.75 -6.44 5.05
N LEU A 31 1.41 -5.99 3.99
CA LEU A 31 0.88 -6.01 2.63
C LEU A 31 0.63 -7.45 2.16
N LEU A 32 1.54 -8.38 2.46
CA LEU A 32 1.36 -9.78 2.12
C LEU A 32 0.26 -10.45 2.96
N GLU A 33 -0.06 -9.93 4.15
CA GLU A 33 -1.16 -10.43 4.97
C GLU A 33 -2.52 -9.87 4.51
N GLU A 34 -2.60 -8.55 4.30
CA GLU A 34 -3.86 -7.82 4.10
C GLU A 34 -4.23 -7.63 2.62
N GLY A 35 -3.26 -7.70 1.70
CA GLY A 35 -3.45 -7.62 0.25
C GLY A 35 -3.96 -6.29 -0.31
N ASP A 36 -3.93 -5.21 0.47
CA ASP A 36 -4.30 -3.88 0.00
C ASP A 36 -3.36 -2.81 0.54
N LEU A 37 -2.47 -2.31 -0.33
CA LEU A 37 -1.51 -1.27 0.00
C LEU A 37 -2.21 0.05 0.39
N ASP A 38 -3.27 0.42 -0.32
CA ASP A 38 -3.95 1.71 -0.12
C ASP A 38 -4.56 1.78 1.28
N THR A 39 -5.28 0.72 1.67
CA THR A 39 -5.86 0.59 3.01
C THR A 39 -4.77 0.53 4.10
N LEU A 40 -3.63 -0.11 3.81
CA LEU A 40 -2.49 -0.16 4.73
C LEU A 40 -1.88 1.24 4.95
N LEU A 41 -1.58 1.97 3.87
CA LEU A 41 -1.02 3.32 3.92
C LEU A 41 -1.98 4.29 4.62
N LYS A 42 -3.28 4.22 4.31
CA LYS A 42 -4.31 5.01 5.01
C LYS A 42 -4.31 4.75 6.51
N ARG A 43 -4.27 3.48 6.94
CA ARG A 43 -4.19 3.13 8.37
C ARG A 43 -2.91 3.63 9.04
N LEU A 44 -1.79 3.58 8.33
CA LEU A 44 -0.50 4.09 8.83
C LEU A 44 -0.52 5.62 8.96
N CYS A 45 -1.00 6.34 7.96
CA CYS A 45 -1.15 7.79 8.04
C CYS A 45 -2.14 8.20 9.15
N GLN A 46 -3.21 7.43 9.35
CA GLN A 46 -4.20 7.69 10.40
C GLN A 46 -3.63 7.50 11.81
N ARG A 47 -2.97 6.36 12.07
CA ARG A 47 -2.46 5.98 13.40
C ARG A 47 -1.08 6.56 13.72
N GLY A 48 -0.39 7.07 12.71
CA GLY A 48 1.01 7.43 12.80
C GLY A 48 1.92 6.22 12.61
N MET A 49 3.22 6.49 12.64
CA MET A 49 4.27 5.49 12.42
C MET A 49 5.44 5.73 13.37
N THR A 50 6.37 4.78 13.41
CA THR A 50 7.58 4.88 14.23
C THR A 50 8.78 4.87 13.28
N ASP A 51 9.72 5.78 13.50
CA ASP A 51 10.96 5.81 12.74
C ASP A 51 11.98 4.77 13.23
N GLN A 52 13.12 4.68 12.55
CA GLN A 52 14.19 3.73 12.90
C GLN A 52 14.80 3.98 14.27
N GLU A 53 14.72 5.22 14.76
CA GLU A 53 15.24 5.66 16.05
C GLU A 53 14.23 5.45 17.18
N GLY A 54 13.03 4.95 16.86
CA GLY A 54 11.95 4.74 17.82
C GLY A 54 11.11 5.99 18.08
N ASN A 55 11.34 7.08 17.37
CA ASN A 55 10.53 8.29 17.51
C ASN A 55 9.17 8.07 16.85
N ARG A 56 8.12 8.52 17.55
CA ARG A 56 6.74 8.43 17.05
C ARG A 56 6.45 9.61 16.12
N ILE A 57 6.08 9.29 14.89
CA ILE A 57 5.43 10.21 13.97
C ILE A 57 3.93 10.15 14.25
N HIS A 58 3.38 11.26 14.69
CA HIS A 58 1.95 11.42 14.93
C HIS A 58 1.16 11.27 13.63
N GLY A 59 0.03 10.58 13.70
CA GLY A 59 -0.87 10.41 12.57
C GLY A 59 -1.91 11.52 12.49
N LEU A 60 -2.80 11.36 11.52
CA LEU A 60 -3.93 12.26 11.34
C LEU A 60 -4.90 12.25 12.53
N GLN A 61 -4.95 11.17 13.31
CA GLN A 61 -5.78 11.10 14.52
C GLN A 61 -5.26 12.01 15.63
N GLU A 62 -3.95 12.04 15.84
CA GLU A 62 -3.32 12.98 16.76
C GLU A 62 -3.46 14.41 16.29
N LEU A 63 -3.24 14.69 14.99
CA LEU A 63 -3.45 16.02 14.42
C LEU A 63 -4.89 16.51 14.63
N TRP A 64 -5.88 15.65 14.38
CA TRP A 64 -7.28 15.95 14.66
C TRP A 64 -7.51 16.29 16.13
N ARG A 65 -6.91 15.51 17.04
CA ARG A 65 -7.02 15.73 18.48
C ARG A 65 -6.41 17.07 18.89
N ASP A 66 -5.28 17.44 18.30
CA ASP A 66 -4.60 18.70 18.57
C ASP A 66 -5.42 19.88 18.04
N LEU A 67 -6.07 19.76 16.87
CA LEU A 67 -7.03 20.76 16.37
C LEU A 67 -8.23 20.92 17.32
N GLN A 68 -8.84 19.82 17.78
CA GLN A 68 -9.94 19.89 18.76
C GLN A 68 -9.49 20.54 20.07
N LYS A 69 -8.31 20.17 20.55
CA LYS A 69 -7.73 20.75 21.76
C LYS A 69 -7.51 22.25 21.58
N LYS A 70 -6.97 22.68 20.44
CA LYS A 70 -6.76 24.10 20.13
C LYS A 70 -8.08 24.88 20.09
N ARG A 71 -9.12 24.32 19.46
CA ARG A 71 -10.48 24.89 19.47
C ARG A 71 -10.98 25.05 20.89
N GLN A 72 -10.86 24.01 21.71
CA GLN A 72 -11.30 24.03 23.11
C GLN A 72 -10.52 25.06 23.95
N GLU A 73 -9.20 25.15 23.77
CA GLU A 73 -8.35 26.15 24.43
C GLU A 73 -8.81 27.59 24.13
N LEU A 74 -9.22 27.88 22.89
CA LEU A 74 -9.76 29.19 22.53
C LEU A 74 -11.10 29.47 23.22
N LEU A 75 -12.00 28.49 23.30
CA LEU A 75 -13.30 28.61 23.98
C LEU A 75 -13.16 28.76 25.51
N GLU A 76 -12.17 28.11 26.10
CA GLU A 76 -11.86 28.17 27.53
C GLU A 76 -11.11 29.43 27.94
N LYS A 77 -10.41 30.07 27.00
CA LYS A 77 -9.62 31.27 27.30
C LYS A 77 -10.50 32.52 27.31
N TYR A 78 -11.37 32.67 26.31
CA TYR A 78 -12.07 33.93 26.06
C TYR A 78 -13.54 33.93 26.49
N GLU A 79 -14.03 35.10 26.85
CA GLU A 79 -15.43 35.36 27.23
C GLU A 79 -16.12 36.20 26.14
N LEU A 80 -17.20 35.68 25.57
CA LEU A 80 -17.92 36.34 24.48
C LEU A 80 -18.75 37.55 24.95
N ASP A 81 -19.13 37.61 26.23
CA ASP A 81 -19.87 38.75 26.81
C ASP A 81 -19.07 40.06 26.80
N SER A 82 -17.76 39.96 27.00
CA SER A 82 -16.85 41.11 26.97
C SER A 82 -16.75 41.75 25.57
N LEU A 83 -16.88 40.95 24.50
CA LEU A 83 -16.94 41.44 23.12
C LEU A 83 -18.19 42.29 22.91
N TYR A 84 -19.36 41.82 23.40
CA TYR A 84 -20.60 42.59 23.34
C TYR A 84 -20.50 43.92 24.10
N GLN A 85 -19.84 43.91 25.26
CA GLN A 85 -19.59 45.15 26.02
C GLN A 85 -18.65 46.12 25.26
N SER A 86 -17.64 45.60 24.58
CA SER A 86 -16.73 46.39 23.74
C SER A 86 -17.45 47.02 22.56
N ILE A 87 -18.27 46.24 21.83
CA ILE A 87 -19.12 46.71 20.74
C ILE A 87 -20.06 47.82 21.23
N ARG A 88 -20.73 47.60 22.37
CA ARG A 88 -21.60 48.61 23.02
C ARG A 88 -20.88 49.90 23.39
N ARG A 89 -19.60 49.83 23.74
CA ARG A 89 -18.79 51.00 24.09
C ARG A 89 -18.41 51.79 22.84
N GLN A 90 -17.88 51.12 21.82
CA GLN A 90 -17.56 51.74 20.53
C GLN A 90 -18.80 52.38 19.90
N LEU A 91 -19.95 51.71 19.95
CA LEU A 91 -21.21 52.24 19.45
C LEU A 91 -21.64 53.54 20.15
N ARG A 92 -21.44 53.65 21.48
CA ARG A 92 -21.78 54.86 22.25
C ARG A 92 -20.82 56.02 22.03
N GLU A 93 -19.54 55.73 21.80
CA GLU A 93 -18.53 56.74 21.48
C GLU A 93 -18.78 57.37 20.10
N LEU A 94 -19.30 56.59 19.14
CA LEU A 94 -19.62 57.06 17.79
C LEU A 94 -20.84 58.00 17.71
N THR A 95 -21.73 58.00 18.71
CA THR A 95 -23.02 58.72 18.65
C THR A 95 -23.09 59.98 19.52
N GLN A 96 -22.05 60.33 20.27
CA GLN A 96 -22.05 61.54 21.09
C GLN A 96 -21.89 62.82 20.26
N GLY A 97 -23.04 63.42 19.92
CA GLY A 97 -23.16 64.83 19.56
C GLY A 97 -23.72 65.09 18.15
N ARG A 98 -24.89 65.74 18.09
CA ARG A 98 -25.56 66.49 16.99
C ARG A 98 -27.01 66.02 16.80
N MET A 99 -27.97 66.67 17.47
CA MET A 99 -29.38 66.23 17.52
C MET A 99 -30.42 67.19 16.93
N GLU A 100 -30.11 68.45 16.62
CA GLU A 100 -31.20 69.43 16.35
C GLU A 100 -31.53 69.63 14.85
N GLU A 101 -30.57 69.49 13.93
CA GLU A 101 -30.81 69.80 12.50
C GLU A 101 -31.39 68.62 11.71
N THR A 102 -31.12 67.39 12.13
CA THR A 102 -31.55 66.16 11.46
C THR A 102 -33.02 65.84 11.72
N GLU A 103 -33.54 66.18 12.90
CA GLU A 103 -34.95 65.99 13.27
C GLU A 103 -35.90 66.71 12.30
N GLN A 104 -35.49 67.87 11.78
CA GLN A 104 -36.27 68.69 10.85
C GLN A 104 -36.43 68.04 9.47
N ILE A 105 -35.34 67.49 8.91
CA ILE A 105 -35.33 66.83 7.59
C ILE A 105 -36.21 65.58 7.61
N LEU A 106 -36.22 64.88 8.74
CA LEU A 106 -36.95 63.63 8.94
C LEU A 106 -38.43 63.82 9.14
N LYS A 107 -38.81 64.91 9.81
CA LYS A 107 -40.21 65.30 9.92
C LYS A 107 -40.80 65.52 8.53
N GLU A 108 -40.07 66.21 7.66
CA GLU A 108 -40.49 66.51 6.30
C GLU A 108 -40.48 65.26 5.39
N LEU A 109 -39.48 64.39 5.52
CA LEU A 109 -39.44 63.11 4.81
C LEU A 109 -40.57 62.16 5.23
N ASN A 110 -40.90 62.09 6.52
CA ASN A 110 -42.02 61.29 7.02
C ASN A 110 -43.38 61.86 6.58
N GLU A 111 -43.52 63.18 6.48
CA GLU A 111 -44.70 63.82 5.91
C GLU A 111 -44.86 63.45 4.43
N MET A 112 -43.79 63.52 3.64
CA MET A 112 -43.82 63.11 2.23
C MET A 112 -44.16 61.63 2.04
N ILE A 113 -43.66 60.73 2.90
CA ILE A 113 -44.00 59.30 2.86
C ILE A 113 -45.50 59.10 3.14
N ARG A 114 -46.05 59.81 4.13
CA ARG A 114 -47.49 59.75 4.45
C ARG A 114 -48.35 60.27 3.31
N GLU A 115 -47.93 61.35 2.66
CA GLU A 115 -48.58 61.91 1.48
C GLU A 115 -48.60 60.89 0.34
N GLN A 116 -47.48 60.20 0.08
CA GLN A 116 -47.39 59.19 -0.96
C GLN A 116 -48.26 57.95 -0.67
N ILE A 117 -48.30 57.48 0.58
CA ILE A 117 -49.17 56.36 1.01
C ILE A 117 -50.66 56.75 0.89
N ALA A 118 -50.99 58.02 1.15
CA ALA A 118 -52.34 58.56 0.96
C ALA A 118 -52.71 58.81 -0.52
N GLY A 119 -51.82 58.48 -1.46
CA GLY A 119 -52.04 58.65 -2.90
C GLY A 119 -51.80 60.09 -3.41
N ALA A 120 -51.23 60.97 -2.59
CA ALA A 120 -50.82 62.31 -2.99
C ALA A 120 -49.39 62.30 -3.59
N ARG A 121 -49.05 63.33 -4.38
CA ARG A 121 -47.69 63.54 -4.91
C ARG A 121 -46.93 64.51 -4.00
N PRO A 122 -46.04 64.03 -3.13
CA PRO A 122 -45.23 64.91 -2.28
C PRO A 122 -44.24 65.77 -3.08
N ASP A 123 -43.91 66.95 -2.57
CA ASP A 123 -42.92 67.87 -3.17
C ASP A 123 -41.47 67.41 -2.93
N TYR A 124 -41.14 66.28 -3.53
CA TYR A 124 -39.81 65.71 -3.50
C TYR A 124 -38.75 66.60 -4.19
N PRO A 125 -39.04 67.31 -5.32
CA PRO A 125 -38.09 68.26 -5.90
C PRO A 125 -37.75 69.44 -4.97
N GLY A 126 -38.73 69.95 -4.22
CA GLY A 126 -38.50 70.99 -3.21
C GLY A 126 -37.66 70.49 -2.03
N PHE A 127 -37.88 69.25 -1.61
CA PHE A 127 -37.04 68.58 -0.61
C PHE A 127 -35.59 68.42 -1.08
N LEU A 128 -35.37 67.96 -2.32
CA LEU A 128 -34.04 67.86 -2.92
C LEU A 128 -33.36 69.23 -3.07
N LYS A 129 -34.10 70.32 -3.25
CA LYS A 129 -33.52 71.66 -3.30
C LYS A 129 -33.07 72.17 -1.92
N ARG A 130 -33.77 71.78 -0.84
CA ARG A 130 -33.45 72.17 0.54
C ARG A 130 -32.35 71.31 1.17
N TYR A 131 -32.32 70.02 0.79
CA TYR A 131 -31.53 69.01 1.46
C TYR A 131 -30.68 68.15 0.51
N GLY A 132 -30.73 68.36 -0.81
CA GLY A 132 -30.04 67.53 -1.82
C GLY A 132 -28.53 67.49 -1.65
N ASP A 133 -27.89 68.63 -1.36
CA ASP A 133 -26.45 68.69 -1.09
C ASP A 133 -26.04 67.95 0.19
N ARG A 134 -27.02 67.56 1.02
CA ARG A 134 -26.85 66.85 2.30
C ARG A 134 -27.30 65.38 2.23
N LEU A 135 -27.86 64.94 1.11
CA LEU A 135 -28.21 63.54 0.86
C LEU A 135 -26.99 62.75 0.37
N PRO A 136 -26.85 61.46 0.74
CA PRO A 136 -25.70 60.65 0.36
C PRO A 136 -25.48 60.61 -1.18
N PRO A 137 -24.22 60.53 -1.64
CA PRO A 137 -23.92 60.48 -3.06
C PRO A 137 -24.63 59.28 -3.72
N GLY A 138 -25.35 59.55 -4.81
CA GLY A 138 -26.22 58.58 -5.49
C GLY A 138 -27.71 58.67 -5.13
N TYR A 139 -28.08 59.30 -4.02
CA TYR A 139 -29.48 59.51 -3.61
C TYR A 139 -30.08 60.81 -4.13
N GLN A 140 -29.21 61.72 -4.60
CA GLN A 140 -29.53 63.03 -5.13
C GLN A 140 -30.21 62.97 -6.50
N THR A 141 -30.08 61.82 -7.19
CA THR A 141 -30.59 61.57 -8.55
C THR A 141 -31.71 60.54 -8.59
N LEU A 142 -32.09 59.94 -7.46
CA LEU A 142 -33.14 58.93 -7.36
C LEU A 142 -34.52 59.61 -7.24
N GLY A 143 -35.55 59.01 -7.82
CA GLY A 143 -36.94 59.37 -7.50
C GLY A 143 -37.35 58.86 -6.12
N LEU A 144 -38.36 59.47 -5.51
CA LEU A 144 -38.84 59.12 -4.17
C LEU A 144 -39.19 57.63 -4.03
N GLU A 145 -39.77 57.00 -5.05
CA GLU A 145 -40.08 55.56 -5.03
C GLU A 145 -38.81 54.69 -5.00
N THR A 146 -37.84 54.96 -5.89
CA THR A 146 -36.58 54.21 -5.95
C THR A 146 -35.71 54.43 -4.70
N LEU A 147 -35.77 55.64 -4.12
CA LEU A 147 -35.17 55.95 -2.83
C LEU A 147 -35.75 55.04 -1.72
N LEU A 148 -37.07 54.90 -1.67
CA LEU A 148 -37.74 54.07 -0.67
C LEU A 148 -37.44 52.58 -0.88
N GLU A 149 -37.40 52.10 -2.12
CA GLU A 149 -37.03 50.72 -2.44
C GLU A 149 -35.60 50.38 -2.00
N GLN A 150 -34.64 51.28 -2.26
CA GLN A 150 -33.24 51.09 -1.86
C GLN A 150 -33.10 51.03 -0.33
N ILE A 151 -33.80 51.91 0.39
CA ILE A 151 -33.84 51.92 1.87
C ILE A 151 -34.41 50.61 2.41
N GLN A 152 -35.47 50.07 1.78
CA GLN A 152 -36.07 48.80 2.21
C GLN A 152 -35.14 47.60 1.94
N GLN A 153 -34.44 47.58 0.81
CA GLN A 153 -33.47 46.52 0.49
C GLN A 153 -32.30 46.48 1.48
N ASP A 154 -31.75 47.65 1.83
CA ASP A 154 -30.65 47.77 2.79
C ASP A 154 -31.11 47.33 4.20
N ARG A 155 -32.35 47.67 4.57
CA ARG A 155 -32.96 47.25 5.84
C ARG A 155 -33.19 45.73 5.91
N ALA A 156 -33.65 45.08 4.83
CA ALA A 156 -33.89 43.64 4.81
C ALA A 156 -32.59 42.82 4.98
N ARG A 157 -31.48 43.25 4.36
CA ARG A 157 -30.15 42.61 4.54
C ARG A 157 -29.67 42.72 5.99
N MET A 158 -29.94 43.87 6.63
CA MET A 158 -29.56 44.13 8.02
C MET A 158 -30.43 43.35 9.02
N GLU A 159 -31.75 43.29 8.80
CA GLU A 159 -32.68 42.51 9.62
C GLU A 159 -32.32 41.01 9.68
N SER A 160 -31.79 40.46 8.58
CA SER A 160 -31.31 39.07 8.56
C SER A 160 -30.10 38.82 9.47
N LEU A 161 -29.22 39.82 9.66
CA LEU A 161 -28.06 39.73 10.56
C LEU A 161 -28.47 39.96 12.02
N LEU A 162 -29.35 40.94 12.25
CA LEU A 162 -29.87 41.30 13.58
C LEU A 162 -30.60 40.14 14.27
N ARG A 163 -31.33 39.31 13.49
CA ARG A 163 -32.09 38.15 14.02
C ARG A 163 -31.24 37.10 14.73
N ARG A 164 -29.93 37.05 14.45
CA ARG A 164 -29.00 36.12 15.10
C ARG A 164 -28.43 36.65 16.42
N MET A 165 -28.51 37.96 16.68
CA MET A 165 -27.97 38.59 17.87
C MET A 165 -28.89 38.48 19.10
N PRO A 166 -28.35 38.56 20.34
CA PRO A 166 -29.14 38.67 21.57
C PRO A 166 -30.12 39.84 21.54
N ARG A 167 -31.33 39.63 22.07
CA ARG A 167 -32.45 40.59 21.96
C ARG A 167 -32.10 41.99 22.46
N GLU A 168 -31.38 42.10 23.57
CA GLU A 168 -31.01 43.38 24.16
C GLU A 168 -30.05 44.19 23.28
N MET A 169 -29.06 43.53 22.67
CA MET A 169 -28.12 44.18 21.75
C MET A 169 -28.77 44.50 20.42
N ARG A 170 -29.70 43.64 19.95
CA ARG A 170 -30.53 43.91 18.78
C ARG A 170 -31.34 45.18 18.98
N GLU A 171 -32.07 45.29 20.08
CA GLU A 171 -32.91 46.47 20.37
C GLU A 171 -32.06 47.74 20.53
N GLU A 172 -30.85 47.64 21.10
CA GLU A 172 -29.92 48.77 21.25
C GLU A 172 -29.28 49.18 19.91
N LEU A 173 -28.87 48.21 19.08
CA LEU A 173 -28.30 48.46 17.76
C LEU A 173 -29.38 48.92 16.77
N GLU A 174 -30.63 48.46 16.88
CA GLU A 174 -31.77 48.97 16.13
C GLU A 174 -32.09 50.42 16.49
N LYS A 175 -32.09 50.77 17.79
CA LYS A 175 -32.24 52.16 18.25
C LYS A 175 -31.10 53.05 17.77
N MET A 176 -29.85 52.59 17.87
CA MET A 176 -28.68 53.35 17.43
C MET A 176 -28.55 53.43 15.91
N MET A 177 -28.95 52.41 15.16
CA MET A 177 -29.00 52.47 13.70
C MET A 177 -30.13 53.36 13.22
N GLN A 178 -31.26 53.42 13.93
CA GLN A 178 -32.21 54.49 13.72
C GLN A 178 -31.47 55.82 13.95
N GLU A 179 -30.92 56.09 15.13
CA GLU A 179 -30.18 57.34 15.44
C GLU A 179 -29.07 57.73 14.43
N ALA A 180 -28.32 56.77 13.91
CA ALA A 180 -27.22 57.02 12.98
C ALA A 180 -27.63 57.02 11.50
N PHE A 181 -28.69 56.30 11.13
CA PHE A 181 -29.36 56.51 9.85
C PHE A 181 -30.01 57.90 9.80
N LEU A 182 -30.44 58.40 10.96
CA LEU A 182 -31.01 59.73 11.17
C LEU A 182 -29.94 60.85 11.19
N SER A 183 -28.64 60.57 11.42
CA SER A 183 -27.60 61.60 11.61
C SER A 183 -26.86 62.09 10.35
N MET A 184 -27.15 61.54 9.16
CA MET A 184 -26.65 61.97 7.83
C MET A 184 -25.14 62.33 7.72
N ASP A 185 -24.27 61.72 8.54
CA ASP A 185 -22.82 61.89 8.45
C ASP A 185 -22.22 60.79 7.55
N GLU A 186 -21.54 61.19 6.47
CA GLU A 186 -20.89 60.27 5.52
C GLU A 186 -19.79 59.43 6.19
N GLY A 187 -19.08 60.02 7.15
CA GLY A 187 -18.06 59.32 7.94
C GLY A 187 -18.67 58.28 8.88
N LEU A 188 -19.77 58.63 9.56
CA LEU A 188 -20.47 57.71 10.46
C LEU A 188 -21.10 56.54 9.70
N ARG A 189 -21.65 56.79 8.51
CA ARG A 189 -22.18 55.72 7.64
C ARG A 189 -21.10 54.75 7.20
N GLY A 190 -19.93 55.24 6.80
CA GLY A 190 -18.79 54.39 6.45
C GLY A 190 -18.36 53.51 7.63
N GLN A 191 -18.27 54.10 8.83
CA GLN A 191 -17.92 53.40 10.07
C GLN A 191 -18.96 52.34 10.46
N LEU A 192 -20.25 52.63 10.30
CA LEU A 192 -21.33 51.67 10.56
C LEU A 192 -21.39 50.55 9.53
N GLN A 193 -21.12 50.83 8.26
CA GLN A 193 -21.01 49.80 7.24
C GLN A 193 -19.82 48.87 7.52
N GLU A 194 -18.67 49.42 7.91
CA GLU A 194 -17.52 48.62 8.34
C GLU A 194 -17.83 47.79 9.58
N LEU A 195 -18.45 48.38 10.60
CA LEU A 195 -18.89 47.67 11.79
C LEU A 195 -19.88 46.55 11.44
N SER A 196 -20.85 46.81 10.56
CA SER A 196 -21.82 45.78 10.13
C SER A 196 -21.15 44.61 9.41
N ARG A 197 -20.12 44.87 8.57
CA ARG A 197 -19.32 43.82 7.92
C ARG A 197 -18.54 42.99 8.93
N ASN A 198 -17.94 43.65 9.92
CA ASN A 198 -17.22 42.97 11.00
C ASN A 198 -18.17 42.13 11.85
N LEU A 199 -19.34 42.66 12.22
CA LEU A 199 -20.38 41.93 12.94
C LEU A 199 -20.92 40.74 12.15
N ALA A 200 -21.10 40.88 10.83
CA ALA A 200 -21.51 39.77 9.97
C ALA A 200 -20.50 38.63 9.99
N ARG A 201 -19.19 38.93 9.93
CA ARG A 201 -18.10 37.94 10.05
C ARG A 201 -18.11 37.27 11.42
N LEU A 202 -18.38 38.02 12.49
CA LEU A 202 -18.41 37.51 13.87
C LEU A 202 -19.69 36.78 14.24
N SER A 203 -20.76 36.88 13.45
CA SER A 203 -22.06 36.25 13.76
C SER A 203 -21.96 34.74 13.96
N ALA A 204 -21.02 34.07 13.29
CA ALA A 204 -20.78 32.65 13.45
C ALA A 204 -20.22 32.29 14.84
N LEU A 205 -19.49 33.20 15.52
CA LEU A 205 -18.95 32.96 16.87
C LEU A 205 -20.05 32.67 17.90
N GLN A 206 -21.27 33.16 17.66
CA GLN A 206 -22.43 32.92 18.52
C GLN A 206 -22.86 31.45 18.57
N SER A 207 -22.47 30.67 17.57
CA SER A 207 -22.76 29.24 17.51
C SER A 207 -21.86 28.41 18.43
N TYR A 208 -20.77 29.00 18.95
CA TYR A 208 -19.84 28.31 19.83
C TYR A 208 -20.04 28.71 21.29
N PRO A 209 -19.95 27.74 22.21
CA PRO A 209 -20.14 28.01 23.62
C PRO A 209 -18.80 28.48 24.25
N PHE A 210 -18.63 29.78 24.40
CA PHE A 210 -17.51 30.37 25.13
C PHE A 210 -17.76 30.31 26.64
N TRP A 211 -16.75 29.92 27.42
CA TRP A 211 -16.83 29.81 28.88
C TRP A 211 -15.54 30.27 29.59
N GLY A 212 -14.72 31.04 28.88
CA GLY A 212 -13.49 31.62 29.43
C GLY A 212 -13.72 32.87 30.28
N LYS A 213 -12.60 33.49 30.67
CA LYS A 213 -12.57 34.66 31.55
C LYS A 213 -11.80 35.84 30.97
N GLN A 214 -11.06 35.63 29.89
CA GLN A 214 -10.30 36.69 29.25
C GLN A 214 -11.23 37.52 28.37
N SER A 215 -11.21 38.84 28.59
CA SER A 215 -11.95 39.76 27.75
C SER A 215 -11.46 39.74 26.31
N LEU A 216 -12.37 39.86 25.37
CA LEU A 216 -12.17 39.78 23.93
C LEU A 216 -12.50 41.14 23.31
N ASP A 217 -11.53 41.74 22.62
CA ASP A 217 -11.76 42.92 21.80
C ASP A 217 -12.18 42.55 20.36
N MET A 218 -12.55 43.54 19.55
CA MET A 218 -13.02 43.32 18.18
C MET A 218 -11.94 42.70 17.29
N GLU A 219 -10.68 43.13 17.42
CA GLU A 219 -9.57 42.64 16.60
C GLU A 219 -9.25 41.18 16.95
N GLN A 220 -9.21 40.87 18.24
CA GLN A 220 -9.05 39.52 18.77
C GLN A 220 -10.22 38.62 18.33
N ALA A 221 -11.46 39.11 18.36
CA ALA A 221 -12.61 38.34 17.91
C ALA A 221 -12.52 37.99 16.42
N LEU A 222 -12.09 38.94 15.57
CA LEU A 222 -11.89 38.70 14.14
C LEU A 222 -10.78 37.66 13.90
N ARG A 223 -9.67 37.74 14.65
CA ARG A 223 -8.59 36.74 14.57
C ARG A 223 -9.06 35.35 15.02
N ILE A 224 -9.80 35.25 16.13
CA ILE A 224 -10.35 33.96 16.60
C ILE A 224 -11.31 33.38 15.56
N ARG A 225 -12.13 34.23 14.94
CA ARG A 225 -13.05 33.80 13.88
C ARG A 225 -12.29 33.22 12.69
N GLU A 226 -11.25 33.89 12.23
CA GLU A 226 -10.37 33.41 11.16
C GLU A 226 -9.72 32.06 11.55
N GLN A 227 -9.23 31.93 12.78
CA GLN A 227 -8.70 30.66 13.28
C GLN A 227 -9.76 29.54 13.29
N PHE A 228 -11.01 29.82 13.66
CA PHE A 228 -12.09 28.83 13.59
C PHE A 228 -12.41 28.41 12.16
N ASP A 229 -12.44 29.35 11.21
CA ASP A 229 -12.64 29.04 9.79
C ASP A 229 -11.52 28.15 9.25
N GLN A 230 -10.27 28.45 9.59
CA GLN A 230 -9.12 27.61 9.22
C GLN A 230 -9.20 26.20 9.86
N ILE A 231 -9.59 26.11 11.14
CA ILE A 231 -9.75 24.80 11.81
C ILE A 231 -10.85 23.99 11.11
N GLU A 232 -11.99 24.60 10.78
CA GLU A 232 -13.10 23.91 10.10
C GLU A 232 -12.71 23.44 8.70
N GLN A 233 -11.96 24.24 7.94
CA GLN A 233 -11.43 23.85 6.64
C GLN A 233 -10.48 22.65 6.77
N LEU A 234 -9.50 22.71 7.68
CA LEU A 234 -8.58 21.60 7.93
C LEU A 234 -9.30 20.34 8.40
N GLU A 235 -10.33 20.48 9.24
CA GLU A 235 -11.15 19.35 9.67
C GLU A 235 -11.89 18.70 8.50
N GLU A 236 -12.43 19.47 7.57
CA GLU A 236 -13.10 18.90 6.41
C GLU A 236 -12.09 18.20 5.48
N THR A 237 -10.94 18.82 5.19
CA THR A 237 -9.86 18.17 4.43
C THR A 237 -9.41 16.87 5.09
N LEU A 238 -9.24 16.87 6.42
CA LEU A 238 -8.89 15.64 7.17
C LEU A 238 -9.97 14.56 7.04
N ARG A 239 -11.25 14.93 7.07
CA ARG A 239 -12.35 13.97 6.85
C ARG A 239 -12.36 13.41 5.44
N GLU A 240 -12.11 14.23 4.42
CA GLU A 240 -12.03 13.79 3.03
C GLU A 240 -10.89 12.79 2.81
N VAL A 241 -9.71 13.06 3.39
CA VAL A 241 -8.56 12.14 3.38
C VAL A 241 -8.91 10.85 4.13
N GLN A 242 -9.57 10.92 5.29
CA GLN A 242 -10.01 9.73 6.04
C GLN A 242 -11.04 8.88 5.29
N ARG A 243 -11.98 9.51 4.58
CA ARG A 243 -12.97 8.83 3.73
C ARG A 243 -12.36 8.26 2.44
N GLY A 244 -11.10 8.58 2.16
CA GLY A 244 -10.43 8.19 0.92
C GLY A 244 -11.03 8.87 -0.31
N GLN A 245 -11.48 10.13 -0.15
CA GLN A 245 -11.95 11.02 -1.22
C GLN A 245 -10.90 12.08 -1.60
N GLY A 246 -9.92 12.33 -0.72
CA GLY A 246 -8.78 13.21 -0.98
C GLY A 246 -7.43 12.53 -0.68
N HIS A 247 -6.36 13.24 -0.97
CA HIS A 247 -4.97 12.82 -0.74
C HIS A 247 -4.35 13.59 0.42
N LEU A 248 -3.34 13.00 1.04
CA LEU A 248 -2.59 13.67 2.11
C LEU A 248 -1.88 14.95 1.61
N GLU A 249 -1.59 15.03 0.32
CA GLU A 249 -0.99 16.22 -0.33
C GLU A 249 -1.94 17.42 -0.40
N ASP A 250 -3.26 17.20 -0.31
CA ASP A 250 -4.25 18.27 -0.28
C ASP A 250 -4.22 19.05 1.05
N LEU A 251 -3.50 18.52 2.05
CA LEU A 251 -3.36 19.16 3.35
C LEU A 251 -2.21 20.17 3.35
N GLU A 252 -2.57 21.45 3.43
CA GLU A 252 -1.61 22.56 3.41
C GLU A 252 -0.84 22.66 4.73
N ALA A 253 0.47 22.42 4.67
CA ALA A 253 1.33 22.44 5.85
C ALA A 253 1.44 23.84 6.49
N GLU A 254 1.32 24.91 5.69
CA GLU A 254 1.31 26.30 6.17
C GLU A 254 0.05 26.61 6.99
N ALA A 255 -1.14 26.19 6.52
CA ALA A 255 -2.39 26.37 7.26
C ALA A 255 -2.36 25.63 8.62
N VAL A 256 -1.72 24.45 8.68
CA VAL A 256 -1.52 23.73 9.94
C VAL A 256 -0.54 24.47 10.86
N GLN A 257 0.50 25.08 10.31
CA GLN A 257 1.47 25.89 11.07
C GLN A 257 0.78 27.06 11.78
N ASP A 258 -0.15 27.74 11.11
CA ASP A 258 -0.82 28.92 11.66
C ASP A 258 -1.67 28.58 12.90
N ILE A 259 -2.19 27.36 12.98
CA ILE A 259 -3.06 26.92 14.07
C ILE A 259 -2.29 26.19 15.17
N LEU A 260 -1.49 25.20 14.78
CA LEU A 260 -0.80 24.27 15.69
C LEU A 260 0.69 24.59 15.87
N GLY A 261 1.21 25.59 15.16
CA GLY A 261 2.61 25.96 15.20
C GLY A 261 3.51 25.04 14.38
N GLU A 262 4.81 25.27 14.53
CA GLU A 262 5.87 24.58 13.78
C GLU A 262 5.84 23.05 13.96
N GLU A 263 5.44 22.56 15.14
CA GLU A 263 5.32 21.12 15.39
C GLU A 263 4.24 20.47 14.52
N GLY A 264 3.08 21.12 14.35
CA GLY A 264 2.00 20.62 13.50
C GLY A 264 2.41 20.58 12.03
N ARG A 265 3.10 21.62 11.55
CA ARG A 265 3.68 21.67 10.21
C ARG A 265 4.61 20.49 9.95
N GLN A 266 5.57 20.28 10.85
CA GLN A 266 6.55 19.20 10.72
C GLN A 266 5.90 17.80 10.70
N GLN A 267 4.82 17.60 11.46
CA GLN A 267 4.08 16.32 11.45
C GLN A 267 3.50 16.03 10.06
N VAL A 268 2.82 17.01 9.45
CA VAL A 268 2.23 16.87 8.12
C VAL A 268 3.30 16.67 7.06
N GLU A 269 4.34 17.49 7.07
CA GLU A 269 5.45 17.40 6.11
C GLU A 269 6.13 16.04 6.17
N ARG A 270 6.30 15.46 7.38
CA ARG A 270 6.86 14.11 7.56
C ARG A 270 5.97 13.04 6.94
N LEU A 271 4.66 13.07 7.20
CA LEU A 271 3.72 12.09 6.62
C LEU A 271 3.71 12.18 5.09
N GLN A 272 3.68 13.41 4.53
CA GLN A 272 3.74 13.64 3.09
C GLN A 272 5.09 13.21 2.49
N TRP A 273 6.20 13.49 3.19
CA TRP A 273 7.53 13.08 2.76
C TRP A 273 7.63 11.56 2.64
N VAL A 274 7.11 10.80 3.61
CA VAL A 274 7.13 9.33 3.55
C VAL A 274 6.46 8.80 2.28
N LEU A 275 5.26 9.29 1.95
CA LEU A 275 4.54 8.86 0.75
C LEU A 275 5.29 9.27 -0.53
N ARG A 276 5.80 10.51 -0.59
CA ARG A 276 6.60 10.99 -1.71
C ARG A 276 7.86 10.15 -1.92
N GLN A 277 8.57 9.78 -0.86
CA GLN A 277 9.77 8.96 -0.97
C GLN A 277 9.49 7.55 -1.50
N LEU A 278 8.37 6.94 -1.11
CA LEU A 278 7.93 5.66 -1.65
C LEU A 278 7.61 5.76 -3.16
N GLU A 279 7.02 6.88 -3.59
CA GLU A 279 6.70 7.17 -4.99
C GLU A 279 7.94 7.52 -5.83
N GLU A 280 8.85 8.35 -5.32
CA GLU A 280 10.12 8.73 -5.96
C GLU A 280 11.07 7.55 -6.14
N ARG A 281 11.13 6.65 -5.15
CA ARG A 281 11.85 5.36 -5.29
C ARG A 281 11.17 4.42 -6.29
N GLY A 282 9.99 4.79 -6.79
CA GLY A 282 9.21 4.02 -7.73
C GLY A 282 8.61 2.77 -7.11
N TYR A 283 8.46 2.67 -5.78
CA TYR A 283 7.87 1.48 -5.14
C TYR A 283 6.35 1.46 -5.20
N ILE A 284 5.73 2.64 -5.19
CA ILE A 284 4.29 2.84 -5.29
C ILE A 284 4.00 3.89 -6.37
N HIS A 285 2.77 3.91 -6.86
CA HIS A 285 2.27 4.97 -7.74
C HIS A 285 0.78 5.19 -7.49
N LYS A 286 0.27 6.36 -7.90
CA LYS A 286 -1.16 6.68 -7.80
C LYS A 286 -1.92 6.11 -9.00
N SER A 287 -3.08 5.50 -8.72
CA SER A 287 -4.06 5.06 -9.72
C SER A 287 -5.44 5.55 -9.29
N GLY A 288 -5.89 6.66 -9.88
CA GLY A 288 -7.03 7.42 -9.35
C GLY A 288 -6.75 7.88 -7.92
N ASN A 289 -7.69 7.63 -7.01
CA ASN A 289 -7.56 8.03 -5.60
C ASN A 289 -6.92 6.95 -4.68
N ARG A 290 -6.19 5.99 -5.27
CA ARG A 290 -5.58 4.87 -4.54
C ARG A 290 -4.11 4.72 -4.84
N TYR A 291 -3.34 4.30 -3.84
CA TYR A 291 -1.95 3.90 -4.04
C TYR A 291 -1.85 2.42 -4.41
N VAL A 292 -1.08 2.13 -5.47
CA VAL A 292 -0.85 0.77 -5.97
C VAL A 292 0.66 0.49 -5.97
N VAL A 293 1.04 -0.75 -5.63
CA VAL A 293 2.44 -1.19 -5.67
C VAL A 293 2.89 -1.25 -7.12
N SER A 294 4.06 -0.69 -7.43
CA SER A 294 4.65 -0.79 -8.76
C SER A 294 5.36 -2.14 -8.96
N LEU A 295 5.81 -2.41 -10.19
CA LEU A 295 6.69 -3.56 -10.47
C LEU A 295 7.99 -3.53 -9.66
N GLN A 296 8.55 -2.35 -9.38
CA GLN A 296 9.75 -2.21 -8.55
C GLN A 296 9.44 -2.48 -7.07
N GLY A 297 8.26 -2.07 -6.59
CA GLY A 297 7.77 -2.44 -5.25
C GLY A 297 7.63 -3.95 -5.10
N ILE A 298 7.03 -4.63 -6.10
CA ILE A 298 6.91 -6.10 -6.12
C ILE A 298 8.29 -6.78 -6.12
N ARG A 299 9.25 -6.26 -6.88
CA ARG A 299 10.65 -6.75 -6.85
C ARG A 299 11.29 -6.59 -5.47
N ARG A 300 11.04 -5.50 -4.77
CA ARG A 300 11.54 -5.26 -3.40
C ARG A 300 10.93 -6.26 -2.42
N ILE A 301 9.61 -6.47 -2.50
CA ILE A 301 8.89 -7.48 -1.70
C ILE A 301 9.51 -8.87 -1.88
N GLY A 302 9.77 -9.29 -3.12
CA GLY A 302 10.42 -10.58 -3.41
C GLY A 302 11.87 -10.66 -2.90
N GLN A 303 12.63 -9.56 -2.95
CA GLN A 303 13.97 -9.51 -2.36
C GLN A 303 13.95 -9.67 -0.83
N LYS A 304 13.03 -8.99 -0.14
CA LYS A 304 12.84 -9.17 1.30
C LYS A 304 12.49 -10.61 1.61
N ALA A 305 11.48 -11.18 0.94
CA ALA A 305 11.08 -12.58 1.14
C ALA A 305 12.25 -13.56 0.95
N LEU A 306 13.08 -13.34 -0.06
CA LEU A 306 14.29 -14.14 -0.29
C LEU A 306 15.31 -13.99 0.84
N ARG A 307 15.60 -12.76 1.29
CA ARG A 307 16.50 -12.50 2.42
C ARG A 307 16.00 -13.16 3.70
N ASP A 308 14.70 -13.05 3.99
CA ASP A 308 14.08 -13.64 5.17
C ASP A 308 14.25 -15.16 5.16
N ILE A 309 14.01 -15.84 4.04
CA ILE A 309 14.21 -17.29 3.91
C ILE A 309 15.69 -17.69 4.12
N PHE A 310 16.64 -16.96 3.51
CA PHE A 310 18.06 -17.26 3.66
C PHE A 310 18.64 -16.95 5.04
N ALA A 311 18.08 -15.96 5.76
CA ALA A 311 18.48 -15.65 7.13
C ALA A 311 18.20 -16.81 8.09
N HIS A 312 17.11 -17.55 7.87
CA HIS A 312 16.79 -18.75 8.64
C HIS A 312 17.73 -19.93 8.30
N LEU A 313 18.04 -20.11 7.00
CA LEU A 313 19.00 -21.14 6.52
C LEU A 313 20.38 -21.07 7.18
N LYS A 314 20.87 -19.88 7.56
CA LYS A 314 22.18 -19.74 8.24
C LYS A 314 22.18 -20.21 9.69
N ARG A 315 21.01 -20.41 10.31
CA ARG A 315 20.89 -20.76 11.73
C ARG A 315 20.85 -22.27 11.99
N ASP A 316 20.52 -23.08 10.98
CA ASP A 316 20.38 -24.54 11.11
C ASP A 316 21.37 -25.31 10.21
N PRO A 317 22.28 -26.13 10.77
CA PRO A 317 23.07 -27.09 10.01
C PRO A 317 22.18 -28.27 9.56
N PHE A 318 21.99 -28.44 8.25
CA PHE A 318 21.15 -29.52 7.71
C PHE A 318 21.80 -30.91 7.85
N GLY A 319 21.03 -31.85 8.41
CA GLY A 319 21.30 -33.29 8.42
C GLY A 319 20.99 -33.96 7.07
N GLN A 320 21.67 -35.07 6.80
CA GLN A 320 21.70 -35.77 5.51
C GLN A 320 20.36 -36.45 5.16
N HIS A 321 19.78 -36.10 4.00
CA HIS A 321 18.75 -36.91 3.35
C HIS A 321 19.32 -37.54 2.07
N PRO A 322 19.06 -38.84 1.80
CA PRO A 322 19.63 -39.53 0.65
C PRO A 322 19.12 -38.93 -0.66
N MET A 323 20.05 -38.55 -1.54
CA MET A 323 19.76 -38.03 -2.87
C MET A 323 19.99 -39.14 -3.90
N GLU A 324 18.93 -39.60 -4.57
CA GLU A 324 19.08 -40.43 -5.77
C GLU A 324 19.28 -39.55 -7.02
N ARG A 325 20.27 -39.94 -7.82
CA ARG A 325 20.76 -39.28 -9.02
C ARG A 325 19.90 -39.63 -10.25
N THR A 326 19.73 -38.66 -11.15
CA THR A 326 19.41 -38.96 -12.56
C THR A 326 20.18 -37.98 -13.46
N GLY A 327 20.92 -38.53 -14.43
CA GLY A 327 21.87 -37.83 -15.32
C GLY A 327 21.20 -36.98 -16.41
N GLY A 328 21.90 -36.42 -17.39
CA GLY A 328 23.31 -36.46 -17.76
C GLY A 328 23.40 -35.89 -19.18
N GLY A 329 23.99 -34.72 -19.35
CA GLY A 329 24.14 -34.05 -20.64
C GLY A 329 24.50 -32.57 -20.46
N GLY A 330 25.73 -32.20 -20.76
CA GLY A 330 26.24 -30.83 -20.70
C GLY A 330 27.25 -30.56 -21.82
N ALA A 331 27.41 -29.29 -22.18
CA ALA A 331 28.41 -28.81 -23.13
C ALA A 331 29.68 -28.33 -22.40
N ARG A 332 30.81 -28.31 -23.11
CA ARG A 332 32.18 -28.07 -22.58
C ARG A 332 32.39 -26.62 -22.06
N ILE A 333 33.06 -26.48 -20.91
CA ILE A 333 33.65 -25.23 -20.40
C ILE A 333 35.18 -25.39 -20.50
N GLU A 334 35.94 -24.31 -20.69
CA GLU A 334 37.41 -24.33 -20.82
C GLU A 334 38.18 -24.59 -19.50
N GLU A 335 37.53 -24.68 -18.34
CA GLU A 335 38.19 -25.05 -17.08
C GLU A 335 38.33 -26.57 -16.96
N SER A 336 39.53 -27.05 -16.60
CA SER A 336 39.82 -28.47 -16.39
C SER A 336 40.03 -28.83 -14.92
N HIS A 337 39.77 -30.10 -14.59
CA HIS A 337 40.15 -30.70 -13.31
C HIS A 337 40.77 -32.09 -13.55
N ARG A 338 41.53 -32.60 -12.57
CA ARG A 338 42.10 -33.96 -12.62
C ARG A 338 41.01 -35.00 -12.74
N TYR A 339 41.21 -35.98 -13.62
CA TYR A 339 40.27 -37.05 -13.88
C TYR A 339 40.08 -37.92 -12.64
N ASP A 340 38.83 -38.02 -12.18
CA ASP A 340 38.42 -38.99 -11.17
C ASP A 340 37.61 -40.12 -11.81
N TYR A 341 37.71 -41.32 -11.22
CA TYR A 341 37.03 -42.51 -11.75
C TYR A 341 35.50 -42.30 -11.73
N GLY A 342 34.90 -42.17 -12.92
CA GLY A 342 33.47 -41.88 -13.09
C GLY A 342 33.19 -40.56 -13.82
N ASP A 343 34.21 -39.75 -14.10
CA ASP A 343 34.07 -38.57 -14.95
C ASP A 343 33.84 -38.93 -16.43
N PRO A 344 33.09 -38.12 -17.20
CA PRO A 344 33.06 -38.24 -18.65
C PRO A 344 34.49 -38.14 -19.20
N PHE A 345 34.89 -39.07 -20.06
CA PHE A 345 36.24 -39.11 -20.64
C PHE A 345 36.43 -38.06 -21.74
N ASP A 346 36.23 -36.79 -21.37
CA ASP A 346 36.32 -35.61 -22.21
C ASP A 346 37.64 -34.88 -21.91
N LEU A 347 38.71 -35.41 -22.47
CA LEU A 347 40.09 -35.10 -22.10
C LEU A 347 40.49 -33.66 -22.48
N HIS A 348 40.98 -32.88 -21.53
CA HIS A 348 41.66 -31.62 -21.79
C HIS A 348 43.09 -31.93 -22.24
N LEU A 349 43.28 -32.13 -23.54
CA LEU A 349 44.54 -32.58 -24.14
C LEU A 349 45.75 -31.71 -23.76
N GLU A 350 45.61 -30.38 -23.77
CA GLU A 350 46.70 -29.46 -23.43
C GLU A 350 47.17 -29.60 -21.99
N ALA A 351 46.25 -29.51 -21.02
CA ALA A 351 46.55 -29.70 -19.60
C ALA A 351 47.08 -31.10 -19.29
N THR A 352 46.52 -32.13 -19.93
CA THR A 352 46.98 -33.52 -19.78
C THR A 352 48.42 -33.71 -20.27
N LEU A 353 48.74 -33.17 -21.46
CA LEU A 353 50.10 -33.24 -22.01
C LEU A 353 51.08 -32.42 -21.16
N LYS A 354 50.66 -31.25 -20.66
CA LYS A 354 51.44 -30.42 -19.74
C LYS A 354 51.79 -31.18 -18.45
N ASN A 355 50.81 -31.86 -17.84
CA ASN A 355 51.02 -32.65 -16.63
C ASN A 355 51.98 -33.83 -16.89
N CYS A 356 51.79 -34.55 -18.00
CA CYS A 356 52.68 -35.62 -18.42
C CYS A 356 54.14 -35.14 -18.60
N MET A 357 54.33 -34.01 -19.27
CA MET A 357 55.66 -33.43 -19.51
C MET A 357 56.33 -32.96 -18.22
N LEU A 358 55.58 -32.31 -17.32
CA LEU A 358 56.10 -31.88 -16.02
C LEU A 358 56.54 -33.09 -15.18
N ARG A 359 55.75 -34.16 -15.15
CA ARG A 359 56.10 -35.39 -14.44
C ARG A 359 57.36 -36.05 -15.04
N GLU A 360 57.44 -36.20 -16.36
CA GLU A 360 58.64 -36.78 -17.00
C GLU A 360 59.91 -35.95 -16.74
N ALA A 361 59.79 -34.62 -16.72
CA ALA A 361 60.90 -33.73 -16.38
C ALA A 361 61.33 -33.87 -14.91
N GLU A 362 60.37 -34.06 -14.00
CA GLU A 362 60.60 -34.32 -12.58
C GLU A 362 61.31 -35.68 -12.36
N GLU A 363 60.82 -36.74 -13.03
CA GLU A 363 61.41 -38.08 -12.98
C GLU A 363 62.85 -38.09 -13.52
N LEU A 364 63.13 -37.32 -14.58
CA LEU A 364 64.50 -37.12 -15.10
C LEU A 364 65.41 -36.36 -14.12
N ARG A 365 64.87 -35.39 -13.37
CA ARG A 365 65.63 -34.65 -12.35
C ARG A 365 65.94 -35.50 -11.12
N GLN A 366 65.05 -36.42 -10.76
CA GLN A 366 65.17 -37.28 -9.58
C GLN A 366 65.89 -38.60 -9.86
N ALA A 367 66.19 -38.90 -11.13
CA ALA A 367 66.97 -40.07 -11.51
C ALA A 367 68.40 -39.99 -10.90
N PRO A 368 68.87 -41.02 -10.18
CA PRO A 368 70.23 -41.03 -9.65
C PRO A 368 71.23 -40.94 -10.80
N ALA A 369 72.30 -40.16 -10.60
CA ALA A 369 73.38 -40.00 -11.56
C ALA A 369 74.05 -41.36 -11.85
N ALA A 370 73.58 -42.05 -12.88
CA ALA A 370 74.30 -43.18 -13.45
C ALA A 370 75.57 -42.65 -14.12
N GLY A 371 76.70 -43.34 -13.87
CA GLY A 371 78.06 -42.95 -14.25
C GLY A 371 78.33 -42.80 -15.77
N PRO A 372 79.60 -42.68 -16.17
CA PRO A 372 80.02 -42.04 -17.42
C PRO A 372 79.51 -42.75 -18.68
N PRO A 373 79.34 -42.02 -19.80
CA PRO A 373 78.51 -42.46 -20.92
C PRO A 373 79.23 -43.53 -21.78
N ALA A 374 78.59 -44.68 -21.95
CA ALA A 374 78.98 -45.64 -22.98
C ALA A 374 78.30 -45.30 -24.31
N ARG A 375 79.11 -44.90 -25.30
CA ARG A 375 78.95 -44.84 -26.77
C ARG A 375 77.61 -44.37 -27.39
N PRO A 376 77.65 -43.49 -28.41
CA PRO A 376 76.45 -43.03 -29.11
C PRO A 376 75.88 -44.15 -29.99
N SER A 377 74.61 -44.51 -29.76
CA SER A 377 73.83 -45.35 -30.66
C SER A 377 73.14 -44.46 -31.70
N PRO A 378 73.15 -44.81 -33.01
CA PRO A 378 72.64 -43.94 -34.05
C PRO A 378 71.10 -43.98 -34.10
N ALA A 379 70.50 -42.81 -34.31
CA ALA A 379 69.12 -42.58 -34.72
C ALA A 379 68.01 -43.19 -33.82
N ARG A 380 67.87 -42.64 -32.60
CA ARG A 380 66.52 -42.53 -32.02
C ARG A 380 65.80 -41.34 -32.68
N PRO A 381 64.59 -41.50 -33.22
CA PRO A 381 63.81 -40.37 -33.66
C PRO A 381 63.57 -39.44 -32.46
N SER A 382 63.68 -38.15 -32.75
CA SER A 382 63.35 -37.01 -31.90
C SER A 382 62.09 -37.23 -31.07
N SER A 383 62.23 -37.04 -29.76
CA SER A 383 61.20 -37.06 -28.72
C SER A 383 60.58 -38.45 -28.46
N PRO A 384 60.83 -39.10 -27.30
CA PRO A 384 59.98 -40.22 -26.90
C PRO A 384 58.53 -39.71 -26.85
N ALA A 385 57.61 -40.46 -27.44
CA ALA A 385 56.19 -40.14 -27.32
C ALA A 385 55.83 -39.99 -25.82
N PRO A 386 55.08 -38.95 -25.43
CA PRO A 386 54.74 -38.71 -24.03
C PRO A 386 54.05 -39.94 -23.46
N ARG A 387 54.56 -40.46 -22.33
CA ARG A 387 54.01 -41.66 -21.68
C ARG A 387 52.88 -41.25 -20.75
N LEU A 388 51.69 -41.04 -21.31
CA LEU A 388 50.50 -40.71 -20.51
C LEU A 388 50.22 -41.79 -19.45
N ARG A 389 50.04 -41.36 -18.20
CA ARG A 389 49.54 -42.19 -17.09
C ARG A 389 48.18 -41.64 -16.60
N PRO A 390 47.37 -42.44 -15.91
CA PRO A 390 46.08 -41.98 -15.38
C PRO A 390 46.18 -40.71 -14.52
N GLU A 391 47.29 -40.50 -13.80
CA GLU A 391 47.48 -39.31 -12.97
C GLU A 391 47.66 -38.00 -13.78
N ASP A 392 47.95 -38.09 -15.08
CA ASP A 392 48.13 -36.92 -15.95
C ASP A 392 46.80 -36.39 -16.48
N PHE A 393 45.77 -37.23 -16.49
CA PHE A 393 44.52 -36.93 -17.17
C PHE A 393 43.80 -35.79 -16.47
N GLU A 394 43.47 -34.77 -17.26
CA GLU A 394 42.49 -33.75 -16.88
C GLU A 394 41.31 -33.79 -17.83
N THR A 395 40.12 -33.53 -17.30
CA THR A 395 38.87 -33.47 -18.09
C THR A 395 38.25 -32.09 -17.98
N TYR A 396 37.49 -31.70 -19.00
CA TYR A 396 36.74 -30.44 -18.96
C TYR A 396 35.63 -30.50 -17.90
N ARG A 397 35.49 -29.45 -17.10
CA ARG A 397 34.37 -29.28 -16.16
C ARG A 397 33.10 -29.04 -16.97
N GLN A 398 32.20 -30.03 -17.01
CA GLN A 398 30.87 -29.87 -17.62
C GLN A 398 29.85 -29.45 -16.55
N GLU A 399 29.46 -28.18 -16.52
CA GLU A 399 28.22 -27.78 -15.85
C GLU A 399 27.03 -28.05 -16.79
N SER A 400 26.15 -28.97 -16.41
CA SER A 400 24.87 -29.10 -17.09
C SER A 400 23.98 -27.93 -16.69
N LEU A 401 24.07 -26.79 -17.38
CA LEU A 401 23.04 -25.75 -17.29
C LEU A 401 21.79 -26.23 -18.07
N THR A 402 21.14 -27.28 -17.56
CA THR A 402 19.83 -27.68 -18.06
C THR A 402 18.84 -26.57 -17.72
N GLN A 403 18.25 -25.99 -18.76
CA GLN A 403 17.16 -25.02 -18.61
C GLN A 403 16.01 -25.75 -17.93
N THR A 404 15.63 -25.25 -16.76
CA THR A 404 14.53 -25.80 -15.97
C THR A 404 13.30 -24.93 -16.15
N SER A 405 12.17 -25.56 -16.45
CA SER A 405 10.86 -24.90 -16.40
C SER A 405 10.13 -25.38 -15.16
N VAL A 406 9.77 -24.43 -14.30
CA VAL A 406 9.13 -24.69 -13.01
C VAL A 406 7.75 -24.04 -12.98
N VAL A 407 6.75 -24.82 -12.58
CA VAL A 407 5.46 -24.29 -12.14
C VAL A 407 5.33 -24.51 -10.65
N LEU A 408 5.12 -23.43 -9.89
CA LEU A 408 4.75 -23.50 -8.48
C LEU A 408 3.22 -23.51 -8.39
N MET A 409 2.67 -24.64 -7.95
CA MET A 409 1.26 -24.78 -7.62
C MET A 409 1.00 -24.37 -6.17
N LEU A 410 0.21 -23.32 -5.99
CA LEU A 410 -0.20 -22.80 -4.69
C LEU A 410 -1.65 -23.18 -4.40
N ASP A 411 -1.86 -23.92 -3.31
CA ASP A 411 -3.19 -24.18 -2.78
C ASP A 411 -3.81 -22.87 -2.25
N MET A 412 -4.98 -22.54 -2.78
CA MET A 412 -5.79 -21.38 -2.40
C MET A 412 -7.10 -21.80 -1.75
N SER A 413 -7.23 -23.05 -1.30
CA SER A 413 -8.42 -23.51 -0.56
C SER A 413 -8.54 -22.82 0.79
N GLY A 414 -9.75 -22.82 1.37
CA GLY A 414 -10.02 -22.08 2.60
C GLY A 414 -9.21 -22.54 3.82
N SER A 415 -8.65 -23.75 3.81
CA SER A 415 -7.79 -24.25 4.90
C SER A 415 -6.45 -23.53 4.97
N MET A 416 -5.96 -23.02 3.84
CA MET A 416 -4.68 -22.32 3.72
C MET A 416 -4.68 -20.93 4.39
N ASP A 417 -5.85 -20.38 4.71
CA ASP A 417 -5.99 -19.11 5.44
C ASP A 417 -5.54 -19.23 6.91
N ARG A 418 -5.54 -20.44 7.46
CA ARG A 418 -5.18 -20.66 8.87
C ARG A 418 -3.67 -20.74 9.05
N TYR A 419 -3.20 -20.30 10.22
CA TYR A 419 -1.81 -20.46 10.68
C TYR A 419 -0.76 -19.91 9.70
N ASN A 420 -1.07 -18.84 8.97
CA ASN A 420 -0.17 -18.21 8.00
C ASN A 420 0.38 -19.15 6.91
N LYS A 421 -0.30 -20.29 6.64
CA LYS A 421 0.14 -21.27 5.62
C LYS A 421 0.24 -20.63 4.24
N PHE A 422 -0.81 -19.91 3.82
CA PHE A 422 -0.83 -19.23 2.53
C PHE A 422 0.19 -18.10 2.45
N LEU A 423 0.34 -17.32 3.53
CA LEU A 423 1.34 -16.25 3.61
C LEU A 423 2.76 -16.80 3.39
N ALA A 424 3.10 -17.91 4.06
CA ALA A 424 4.37 -18.59 3.86
C ALA A 424 4.56 -19.05 2.41
N ALA A 425 3.55 -19.73 1.84
CA ALA A 425 3.58 -20.21 0.46
C ALA A 425 3.76 -19.06 -0.55
N LYS A 426 3.09 -17.93 -0.32
CA LYS A 426 3.22 -16.68 -1.10
C LYS A 426 4.62 -16.08 -0.99
N LYS A 427 5.19 -16.02 0.22
CA LYS A 427 6.59 -15.59 0.43
C LYS A 427 7.57 -16.48 -0.34
N VAL A 428 7.38 -17.80 -0.33
CA VAL A 428 8.19 -18.74 -1.13
C VAL A 428 8.05 -18.46 -2.62
N ALA A 429 6.83 -18.25 -3.12
CA ALA A 429 6.58 -17.95 -4.52
C ALA A 429 7.33 -16.68 -4.99
N LEU A 430 7.24 -15.60 -4.21
CA LEU A 430 7.92 -14.33 -4.47
C LEU A 430 9.45 -14.46 -4.38
N ALA A 431 9.95 -15.20 -3.39
CA ALA A 431 11.36 -15.46 -3.23
C ALA A 431 11.95 -16.31 -4.36
N MET A 432 11.23 -17.37 -4.77
CA MET A 432 11.62 -18.24 -5.88
C MET A 432 11.66 -17.48 -7.20
N GLU A 433 10.63 -16.67 -7.48
CA GLU A 433 10.62 -15.79 -8.64
C GLU A 433 11.87 -14.89 -8.66
N ARG A 434 12.18 -14.26 -7.53
CA ARG A 434 13.34 -13.38 -7.42
C ARG A 434 14.66 -14.12 -7.57
N LEU A 435 14.79 -15.28 -6.96
CA LEU A 435 15.98 -16.14 -7.03
C LEU A 435 16.23 -16.61 -8.46
N ILE A 436 15.21 -17.13 -9.13
CA ILE A 436 15.31 -17.65 -10.49
C ILE A 436 15.66 -16.53 -11.46
N ARG A 437 14.94 -15.39 -11.41
CA ARG A 437 15.24 -14.27 -12.32
C ARG A 437 16.62 -13.66 -12.13
N SER A 438 17.15 -13.67 -10.91
CA SER A 438 18.46 -13.06 -10.62
C SER A 438 19.63 -14.01 -10.87
N GLN A 439 19.54 -15.27 -10.43
CA GLN A 439 20.66 -16.22 -10.48
C GLN A 439 20.57 -17.20 -11.65
N PHE A 440 19.37 -17.47 -12.16
CA PHE A 440 19.14 -18.45 -13.23
C PHE A 440 18.23 -17.89 -14.33
N PRO A 441 18.61 -16.79 -15.02
CA PRO A 441 17.74 -16.05 -15.94
C PRO A 441 17.26 -16.86 -17.16
N ARG A 442 17.89 -18.00 -17.44
CA ARG A 442 17.49 -18.95 -18.50
C ARG A 442 16.37 -19.89 -18.08
N ASP A 443 16.13 -20.04 -16.77
CA ASP A 443 15.05 -20.85 -16.26
C ASP A 443 13.73 -20.10 -16.36
N ARG A 444 12.62 -20.85 -16.44
CA ARG A 444 11.28 -20.30 -16.50
C ARG A 444 10.53 -20.66 -15.23
N PHE A 445 9.79 -19.68 -14.70
CA PHE A 445 9.01 -19.83 -13.48
C PHE A 445 7.63 -19.24 -13.68
N ARG A 446 6.58 -20.02 -13.41
CA ARG A 446 5.19 -19.58 -13.35
C ARG A 446 4.53 -20.04 -12.06
N VAL A 447 3.47 -19.36 -11.66
CA VAL A 447 2.70 -19.69 -10.45
C VAL A 447 1.28 -20.01 -10.86
N VAL A 448 0.75 -21.12 -10.37
CA VAL A 448 -0.64 -21.55 -10.58
C VAL A 448 -1.32 -21.63 -9.23
N GLY A 449 -2.36 -20.82 -9.04
CA GLY A 449 -3.26 -20.94 -7.91
C GLY A 449 -4.32 -21.99 -8.21
N PHE A 450 -4.54 -22.93 -7.30
CA PHE A 450 -5.63 -23.90 -7.42
C PHE A 450 -6.51 -23.90 -6.17
N TYR A 451 -7.80 -24.05 -6.42
CA TYR A 451 -8.89 -24.10 -5.45
C TYR A 451 -9.97 -24.98 -6.11
N THR A 452 -11.26 -24.64 -6.04
CA THR A 452 -12.30 -25.32 -6.85
C THR A 452 -11.96 -25.34 -8.35
N LEU A 453 -11.32 -24.27 -8.83
CA LEU A 453 -10.76 -24.13 -10.18
C LEU A 453 -9.23 -24.01 -10.13
N ALA A 454 -8.58 -23.80 -11.26
CA ALA A 454 -7.17 -23.43 -11.32
C ALA A 454 -6.96 -22.24 -12.26
N GLN A 455 -6.06 -21.32 -11.88
CA GLN A 455 -5.70 -20.17 -12.68
C GLN A 455 -4.21 -19.86 -12.55
N GLU A 456 -3.61 -19.32 -13.61
CA GLU A 456 -2.28 -18.73 -13.50
C GLU A 456 -2.36 -17.44 -12.69
N ILE A 457 -1.40 -17.24 -11.78
CA ILE A 457 -1.27 -16.01 -10.99
C ILE A 457 -0.07 -15.24 -11.55
N SER A 458 -0.31 -14.02 -12.00
CA SER A 458 0.76 -13.14 -12.44
C SER A 458 1.60 -12.65 -11.26
N LEU A 459 2.83 -12.22 -11.53
CA LEU A 459 3.69 -11.61 -10.50
C LEU A 459 3.03 -10.38 -9.84
N GLU A 460 2.24 -9.64 -10.62
CA GLU A 460 1.58 -8.42 -10.17
C GLU A 460 0.43 -8.72 -9.21
N GLU A 461 -0.29 -9.83 -9.43
CA GLU A 461 -1.39 -10.26 -8.56
C GLU A 461 -0.89 -10.99 -7.32
N LEU A 462 0.27 -11.65 -7.39
CA LEU A 462 0.76 -12.58 -6.37
C LEU A 462 0.80 -11.99 -4.94
N PRO A 463 1.23 -10.73 -4.69
CA PRO A 463 1.16 -10.14 -3.34
C PRO A 463 -0.25 -9.99 -2.78
N PHE A 464 -1.24 -9.80 -3.67
CA PHE A 464 -2.60 -9.39 -3.34
C PHE A 464 -3.62 -10.55 -3.40
N VAL A 465 -3.21 -11.73 -3.86
CA VAL A 465 -4.08 -12.90 -3.79
C VAL A 465 -4.24 -13.39 -2.35
N HIS A 466 -5.43 -13.92 -2.07
CA HIS A 466 -5.81 -14.56 -0.80
C HIS A 466 -6.45 -15.92 -1.08
N PRO A 467 -6.43 -16.84 -0.09
CA PRO A 467 -7.21 -18.06 -0.16
C PRO A 467 -8.68 -17.74 -0.40
N LYS A 468 -9.37 -18.62 -1.12
CA LYS A 468 -10.81 -18.50 -1.32
C LYS A 468 -11.50 -18.71 0.03
N PRO A 469 -12.31 -17.73 0.49
CA PRO A 469 -12.90 -17.77 1.82
C PRO A 469 -13.73 -19.03 1.96
N PHE A 470 -13.66 -19.65 3.15
CA PHE A 470 -14.57 -20.74 3.48
C PHE A 470 -15.98 -20.15 3.57
N GLY A 471 -16.77 -20.35 2.52
CA GLY A 471 -18.13 -19.82 2.46
C GLY A 471 -19.03 -20.58 3.42
N PHE A 472 -19.24 -20.06 4.63
CA PHE A 472 -20.47 -20.32 5.41
C PHE A 472 -21.63 -19.57 4.75
N SER A 473 -21.92 -19.85 3.47
CA SER A 473 -23.20 -19.44 2.91
C SER A 473 -24.25 -20.33 3.56
N SER A 474 -25.26 -19.71 4.17
CA SER A 474 -26.41 -20.37 4.78
C SER A 474 -27.13 -21.34 3.83
N LEU A 475 -26.91 -21.22 2.51
CA LEU A 475 -27.38 -22.18 1.50
C LEU A 475 -26.73 -23.57 1.59
N MET A 476 -25.55 -23.70 2.18
CA MET A 476 -24.79 -24.96 2.22
C MET A 476 -25.19 -25.87 3.40
N MET A 477 -26.02 -25.39 4.34
CA MET A 477 -26.42 -26.16 5.54
C MET A 477 -27.86 -26.63 5.52
N VAL A 478 -28.68 -26.19 4.57
CA VAL A 478 -30.09 -26.58 4.52
C VAL A 478 -30.54 -26.69 3.07
N ASP A 479 -31.10 -27.83 2.69
CA ASP A 479 -31.93 -27.88 1.50
C ASP A 479 -33.16 -26.99 1.72
N GLN A 480 -34.00 -26.80 0.69
CA GLN A 480 -35.26 -26.06 0.82
C GLN A 480 -36.24 -26.63 1.90
N PHE A 481 -35.88 -27.76 2.53
CA PHE A 481 -36.63 -28.47 3.55
C PHE A 481 -35.96 -28.49 4.93
N GLY A 482 -34.83 -27.79 5.11
CA GLY A 482 -34.17 -27.68 6.42
C GLY A 482 -33.26 -28.84 6.82
N SER A 483 -32.85 -29.69 5.87
CA SER A 483 -31.95 -30.83 6.11
C SER A 483 -30.48 -30.46 5.90
N SER A 484 -29.61 -30.82 6.84
CA SER A 484 -28.15 -30.69 6.71
C SER A 484 -27.66 -31.44 5.48
N TRP A 485 -27.10 -30.72 4.49
CA TRP A 485 -26.55 -31.35 3.29
C TRP A 485 -25.43 -32.32 3.68
N GLY A 486 -25.63 -33.59 3.37
CA GLY A 486 -24.54 -34.55 3.23
C GLY A 486 -23.62 -34.18 2.04
N PRO A 487 -22.77 -35.10 1.52
CA PRO A 487 -21.81 -34.79 0.47
C PRO A 487 -22.44 -34.03 -0.70
N LEU A 488 -21.96 -32.80 -0.93
CA LEU A 488 -22.54 -31.85 -1.88
C LEU A 488 -22.12 -32.19 -3.32
N LYS A 489 -22.85 -33.10 -3.97
CA LYS A 489 -22.65 -33.41 -5.39
C LYS A 489 -23.29 -32.32 -6.26
N LEU A 490 -22.52 -31.30 -6.61
CA LEU A 490 -22.88 -30.35 -7.66
C LEU A 490 -22.27 -30.84 -8.97
N GLU A 491 -23.09 -31.27 -9.93
CA GLU A 491 -22.65 -31.52 -11.31
C GLU A 491 -22.82 -30.21 -12.09
N LEU A 492 -21.71 -29.55 -12.38
CA LEU A 492 -21.70 -28.26 -13.06
C LEU A 492 -20.89 -28.34 -14.35
N ASP A 493 -21.42 -27.79 -15.45
CA ASP A 493 -20.64 -27.57 -16.67
C ASP A 493 -19.55 -26.50 -16.38
N PRO A 494 -18.29 -26.68 -16.83
CA PRO A 494 -17.24 -25.68 -16.76
C PRO A 494 -17.65 -24.27 -17.17
N GLN A 495 -18.60 -24.13 -18.11
CA GLN A 495 -19.11 -22.83 -18.57
C GLN A 495 -20.01 -22.13 -17.54
N ASP A 496 -20.63 -22.89 -16.64
CA ASP A 496 -21.57 -22.39 -15.65
C ASP A 496 -20.90 -22.00 -14.33
N VAL A 497 -19.61 -22.29 -14.16
CA VAL A 497 -18.89 -22.03 -12.89
C VAL A 497 -18.81 -20.53 -12.54
N ASN A 498 -18.80 -19.65 -13.53
CA ASN A 498 -18.85 -18.19 -13.32
C ASN A 498 -20.27 -17.63 -13.24
N ARG A 499 -21.31 -18.44 -13.53
CA ARG A 499 -22.72 -18.03 -13.59
C ARG A 499 -23.51 -18.45 -12.35
N LEU A 500 -23.05 -19.50 -11.68
CA LEU A 500 -23.59 -20.03 -10.43
C LEU A 500 -22.65 -19.64 -9.29
N ASP A 501 -23.19 -19.38 -8.10
CA ASP A 501 -22.41 -19.14 -6.87
C ASP A 501 -21.72 -20.45 -6.43
N VAL A 502 -20.76 -20.93 -7.23
CA VAL A 502 -20.03 -22.17 -6.99
C VAL A 502 -19.13 -21.99 -5.78
N PRO A 503 -19.17 -22.90 -4.79
CA PRO A 503 -18.26 -22.85 -3.66
C PRO A 503 -16.81 -22.83 -4.12
N MET A 504 -16.07 -21.78 -3.81
CA MET A 504 -14.70 -21.56 -4.30
C MET A 504 -13.60 -22.16 -3.41
N SER A 505 -13.93 -22.66 -2.21
CA SER A 505 -12.95 -23.03 -1.19
C SER A 505 -12.47 -24.49 -1.23
N PHE A 506 -12.82 -25.28 -2.25
CA PHE A 506 -12.40 -26.68 -2.38
C PHE A 506 -10.99 -26.81 -2.95
N THR A 507 -10.43 -28.02 -2.92
CA THR A 507 -9.04 -28.32 -3.30
C THR A 507 -9.01 -29.20 -4.57
N ASN A 508 -8.87 -28.59 -5.75
CA ASN A 508 -8.84 -29.29 -7.04
C ASN A 508 -7.40 -29.49 -7.56
N ILE A 509 -6.65 -30.41 -6.93
CA ILE A 509 -5.26 -30.71 -7.34
C ILE A 509 -5.22 -31.21 -8.79
N GLN A 510 -6.23 -31.95 -9.24
CA GLN A 510 -6.32 -32.45 -10.62
C GLN A 510 -6.29 -31.29 -11.64
N GLU A 511 -7.16 -30.29 -11.47
CA GLU A 511 -7.23 -29.18 -12.44
C GLU A 511 -5.97 -28.31 -12.38
N GLY A 512 -5.42 -28.10 -11.19
CA GLY A 512 -4.13 -27.42 -11.03
C GLY A 512 -2.97 -28.13 -11.74
N LEU A 513 -2.89 -29.46 -11.64
CA LEU A 513 -1.88 -30.27 -12.32
C LEU A 513 -2.06 -30.23 -13.85
N LYS A 514 -3.31 -30.30 -14.31
CA LYS A 514 -3.66 -30.22 -15.73
C LYS A 514 -3.25 -28.89 -16.33
N LEU A 515 -3.58 -27.78 -15.69
CA LEU A 515 -3.17 -26.44 -16.12
C LEU A 515 -1.64 -26.29 -16.09
N SER A 516 -0.99 -26.75 -15.02
CA SER A 516 0.47 -26.71 -14.90
C SER A 516 1.17 -27.49 -16.01
N ARG A 517 0.66 -28.67 -16.37
CA ARG A 517 1.17 -29.47 -17.49
C ARG A 517 0.99 -28.77 -18.83
N GLN A 518 -0.15 -28.13 -19.07
CA GLN A 518 -0.39 -27.34 -20.28
C GLN A 518 0.60 -26.18 -20.37
N ILE A 519 0.77 -25.42 -19.29
CA ILE A 519 1.72 -24.32 -19.19
C ILE A 519 3.16 -24.81 -19.44
N LEU A 520 3.59 -25.90 -18.80
CA LEU A 520 4.92 -26.49 -18.99
C LEU A 520 5.16 -27.00 -20.41
N SER A 521 4.13 -27.52 -21.09
CA SER A 521 4.26 -27.97 -22.49
C SER A 521 4.55 -26.84 -23.48
N GLN A 522 4.23 -25.60 -23.11
CA GLN A 522 4.49 -24.40 -23.92
C GLN A 522 5.80 -23.71 -23.54
N MET A 523 6.41 -24.07 -22.40
CA MET A 523 7.65 -23.45 -21.94
C MET A 523 8.89 -24.13 -22.55
N PRO A 524 9.92 -23.35 -22.92
CA PRO A 524 11.21 -23.90 -23.34
C PRO A 524 11.96 -24.43 -22.11
N GLY A 525 12.18 -25.75 -22.05
CA GLY A 525 12.96 -26.37 -20.98
C GLY A 525 13.18 -27.86 -21.24
N THR A 526 14.34 -28.37 -20.88
CA THR A 526 14.64 -29.81 -20.96
C THR A 526 14.27 -30.53 -19.67
N ASN A 527 14.10 -29.80 -18.56
CA ASN A 527 13.72 -30.33 -17.27
C ASN A 527 12.47 -29.61 -16.75
N ASN A 528 11.33 -30.29 -16.75
CA ASN A 528 10.04 -29.72 -16.35
C ASN A 528 9.66 -30.18 -14.94
N GLN A 529 9.33 -29.23 -14.08
CA GLN A 529 9.02 -29.48 -12.68
C GLN A 529 7.75 -28.76 -12.23
N ILE A 530 6.99 -29.44 -11.38
CA ILE A 530 5.92 -28.87 -10.58
C ILE A 530 6.36 -28.90 -9.11
N ILE A 531 6.21 -27.76 -8.43
CA ILE A 531 6.33 -27.67 -6.97
C ILE A 531 4.92 -27.48 -6.43
N LEU A 532 4.38 -28.46 -5.72
CA LEU A 532 3.03 -28.42 -5.15
C LEU A 532 3.11 -28.02 -3.66
N ILE A 533 2.53 -26.89 -3.29
CA ILE A 533 2.36 -26.48 -1.88
C ILE A 533 0.88 -26.63 -1.51
N THR A 534 0.55 -27.47 -0.54
CA THR A 534 -0.83 -27.76 -0.13
C THR A 534 -0.93 -28.16 1.35
N ASP A 535 -2.11 -27.99 1.94
CA ASP A 535 -2.43 -28.43 3.29
C ASP A 535 -3.62 -29.40 3.36
N GLY A 536 -4.18 -29.81 2.23
CA GLY A 536 -5.40 -30.60 2.14
C GLY A 536 -5.40 -31.67 1.04
N GLU A 537 -6.25 -32.67 1.22
CA GLU A 537 -6.51 -33.70 0.22
C GLU A 537 -7.37 -33.17 -0.95
N PRO A 538 -7.35 -33.82 -2.13
CA PRO A 538 -8.15 -33.36 -3.26
C PRO A 538 -9.65 -33.57 -2.99
N THR A 539 -10.38 -32.48 -2.81
CA THR A 539 -11.82 -32.46 -2.50
C THR A 539 -12.68 -32.04 -3.70
N ALA A 540 -12.04 -31.71 -4.83
CA ALA A 540 -12.71 -31.39 -6.09
C ALA A 540 -12.00 -32.02 -7.30
N HIS A 541 -12.76 -32.33 -8.36
CA HIS A 541 -12.22 -32.75 -9.66
C HIS A 541 -13.20 -32.48 -10.81
N PHE A 542 -12.68 -32.40 -12.03
CA PHE A 542 -13.46 -32.43 -13.27
C PHE A 542 -13.43 -33.83 -13.92
N GLU A 543 -14.59 -34.33 -14.31
CA GLU A 543 -14.72 -35.54 -15.11
C GLU A 543 -15.88 -35.41 -16.11
N GLY A 544 -15.65 -35.79 -17.37
CA GLY A 544 -16.70 -35.76 -18.40
C GLY A 544 -17.26 -34.37 -18.71
N GLY A 545 -16.52 -33.31 -18.40
CA GLY A 545 -17.04 -31.94 -18.50
C GLY A 545 -17.97 -31.55 -17.34
N SER A 546 -17.93 -32.26 -16.21
CA SER A 546 -18.64 -31.87 -15.00
C SER A 546 -17.66 -31.68 -13.83
N LEU A 547 -17.86 -30.62 -13.06
CA LEU A 547 -17.19 -30.42 -11.78
C LEU A 547 -17.84 -31.33 -10.73
N TYR A 548 -17.04 -31.88 -9.81
CA TYR A 548 -17.47 -32.68 -8.66
C TYR A 548 -16.82 -32.14 -7.40
N LEU A 549 -17.62 -31.82 -6.37
CA LEU A 549 -17.17 -31.33 -5.07
C LEU A 549 -17.53 -32.34 -3.99
N GLN A 550 -16.61 -32.71 -3.11
CA GLN A 550 -16.90 -33.60 -1.99
C GLN A 550 -15.90 -33.44 -0.84
N TYR A 551 -16.42 -33.28 0.38
CA TYR A 551 -15.64 -33.29 1.61
C TYR A 551 -16.28 -34.27 2.62
N PRO A 552 -15.54 -35.23 3.21
CA PRO A 552 -14.15 -35.62 2.91
C PRO A 552 -13.95 -36.11 1.46
N PRO A 553 -12.70 -36.22 0.97
CA PRO A 553 -12.42 -36.55 -0.43
C PRO A 553 -12.95 -37.94 -0.81
N SER A 554 -13.54 -38.05 -2.00
CA SER A 554 -14.04 -39.31 -2.52
C SER A 554 -12.92 -40.14 -3.17
N GLN A 555 -13.07 -41.46 -3.17
CA GLN A 555 -12.17 -42.35 -3.94
C GLN A 555 -12.13 -41.98 -5.42
N ARG A 556 -13.25 -41.51 -5.99
CA ARG A 556 -13.34 -41.03 -7.38
C ARG A 556 -12.47 -39.79 -7.60
N THR A 557 -12.51 -38.83 -6.69
CA THR A 557 -11.70 -37.59 -6.72
C THR A 557 -10.21 -37.90 -6.63
N ILE A 558 -9.84 -38.81 -5.72
CA ILE A 558 -8.46 -39.28 -5.55
C ILE A 558 -7.97 -39.96 -6.84
N GLN A 559 -8.77 -40.87 -7.42
CA GLN A 559 -8.42 -41.55 -8.67
C GLN A 559 -8.33 -40.60 -9.87
N ALA A 560 -9.23 -39.61 -9.97
CA ALA A 560 -9.15 -38.56 -10.99
C ALA A 560 -7.84 -37.76 -10.89
N THR A 561 -7.44 -37.40 -9.67
CA THR A 561 -6.17 -36.72 -9.40
C THR A 561 -4.98 -37.59 -9.81
N PHE A 562 -4.96 -38.87 -9.42
CA PHE A 562 -3.88 -39.78 -9.82
C PHE A 562 -3.81 -40.04 -11.33
N ARG A 563 -4.94 -39.99 -12.06
CA ARG A 563 -4.93 -40.05 -13.53
C ARG A 563 -4.16 -38.86 -14.11
N GLU A 564 -4.33 -37.65 -13.56
CA GLU A 564 -3.57 -36.49 -14.00
C GLU A 564 -2.10 -36.55 -13.57
N VAL A 565 -1.80 -37.03 -12.35
CA VAL A 565 -0.41 -37.28 -11.91
C VAL A 565 0.32 -38.21 -12.88
N LYS A 566 -0.32 -39.31 -13.31
CA LYS A 566 0.25 -40.23 -14.31
C LYS A 566 0.51 -39.55 -15.66
N ARG A 567 -0.37 -38.64 -16.10
CA ARG A 567 -0.18 -37.85 -17.33
C ARG A 567 1.01 -36.90 -17.20
N CYS A 568 1.19 -36.26 -16.04
CA CYS A 568 2.37 -35.44 -15.76
C CYS A 568 3.66 -36.28 -15.82
N THR A 569 3.65 -37.47 -15.22
CA THR A 569 4.80 -38.40 -15.27
C THR A 569 5.12 -38.86 -16.69
N ALA A 570 4.10 -39.21 -17.48
CA ALA A 570 4.28 -39.59 -18.88
C ALA A 570 4.83 -38.43 -19.73
N ALA A 571 4.53 -37.19 -19.36
CA ALA A 571 5.07 -35.97 -19.96
C ALA A 571 6.49 -35.60 -19.45
N GLY A 572 7.11 -36.44 -18.63
CA GLY A 572 8.45 -36.18 -18.07
C GLY A 572 8.49 -35.08 -17.01
N ILE A 573 7.35 -34.75 -16.39
CA ILE A 573 7.24 -33.69 -15.38
C ILE A 573 7.40 -34.28 -13.98
N VAL A 574 8.39 -33.78 -13.24
CA VAL A 574 8.62 -34.17 -11.83
C VAL A 574 7.82 -33.29 -10.89
N ILE A 575 7.08 -33.87 -9.95
CA ILE A 575 6.22 -33.19 -8.98
C ILE A 575 6.84 -33.35 -7.59
N ASN A 576 7.33 -32.27 -7.00
CA ASN A 576 7.75 -32.24 -5.60
C ASN A 576 6.66 -31.59 -4.76
N THR A 577 6.21 -32.29 -3.72
CA THR A 577 5.08 -31.85 -2.88
C THR A 577 5.57 -31.42 -1.51
N PHE A 578 5.17 -30.23 -1.07
CA PHE A 578 5.46 -29.64 0.22
C PHE A 578 4.15 -29.50 0.98
N MET A 579 4.00 -30.33 2.01
CA MET A 579 2.79 -30.39 2.81
C MET A 579 2.93 -29.54 4.07
N LEU A 580 1.90 -28.73 4.35
CA LEU A 580 1.80 -27.82 5.51
C LEU A 580 0.81 -28.32 6.60
N SER A 581 0.52 -29.61 6.61
CA SER A 581 -0.40 -30.27 7.55
C SER A 581 0.25 -31.50 8.18
N ARG A 582 -0.34 -32.05 9.24
CA ARG A 582 0.10 -33.30 9.91
C ARG A 582 -0.97 -34.39 9.85
N ASP A 583 -1.82 -34.34 8.83
CA ASP A 583 -2.92 -35.28 8.66
C ASP A 583 -2.44 -36.59 8.01
N HIS A 584 -2.59 -37.72 8.71
CA HIS A 584 -2.20 -39.04 8.24
C HIS A 584 -2.85 -39.46 6.92
N LEU A 585 -4.08 -39.01 6.61
CA LEU A 585 -4.72 -39.32 5.33
C LEU A 585 -4.00 -38.60 4.18
N LEU A 586 -3.69 -37.33 4.38
CA LEU A 586 -2.93 -36.54 3.43
C LEU A 586 -1.50 -37.08 3.25
N GLU A 587 -0.83 -37.51 4.32
CA GLU A 587 0.48 -38.17 4.24
C GLU A 587 0.44 -39.37 3.27
N ARG A 588 -0.55 -40.26 3.43
CA ARG A 588 -0.72 -41.43 2.55
C ARG A 588 -0.98 -41.04 1.10
N PHE A 589 -1.83 -40.04 0.87
CA PHE A 589 -2.10 -39.54 -0.47
C PHE A 589 -0.84 -38.99 -1.15
N VAL A 590 -0.07 -38.15 -0.43
CA VAL A 590 1.14 -37.51 -0.94
C VAL A 590 2.26 -38.54 -1.18
N ASP A 591 2.43 -39.53 -0.31
CA ASP A 591 3.39 -40.62 -0.51
C ASP A 591 3.08 -41.42 -1.78
N GLN A 592 1.80 -41.73 -2.00
CA GLN A 592 1.37 -42.41 -3.22
C GLN A 592 1.59 -41.52 -4.46
N LEU A 593 1.34 -40.22 -4.36
CA LEU A 593 1.60 -39.25 -5.43
C LEU A 593 3.08 -39.22 -5.80
N ALA A 594 3.96 -39.12 -4.80
CA ALA A 594 5.42 -39.13 -5.00
C ALA A 594 5.87 -40.44 -5.67
N ARG A 595 5.35 -41.59 -5.22
CA ARG A 595 5.66 -42.91 -5.81
C ARG A 595 5.20 -43.04 -7.26
N VAL A 596 3.99 -42.59 -7.59
CA VAL A 596 3.46 -42.62 -8.96
C VAL A 596 4.26 -41.69 -9.86
N ASN A 597 4.61 -40.50 -9.36
CA ASN A 597 5.31 -39.50 -10.16
C ASN A 597 6.82 -39.71 -10.28
N ARG A 598 7.44 -40.42 -9.33
CA ARG A 598 8.89 -40.42 -9.08
C ARG A 598 9.40 -39.05 -8.58
N GLY A 599 8.52 -38.33 -7.90
CA GLY A 599 8.81 -37.07 -7.23
C GLY A 599 9.15 -37.28 -5.75
N ARG A 600 9.26 -36.19 -4.99
CA ARG A 600 9.54 -36.21 -3.55
C ARG A 600 8.42 -35.55 -2.75
N ALA A 601 8.25 -36.01 -1.53
CA ALA A 601 7.34 -35.45 -0.54
C ALA A 601 8.14 -34.83 0.62
N PHE A 602 7.79 -33.62 1.00
CA PHE A 602 8.39 -32.89 2.11
C PHE A 602 7.30 -32.52 3.11
N PHE A 603 7.52 -32.90 4.37
CA PHE A 603 6.64 -32.62 5.50
C PHE A 603 7.24 -31.43 6.25
N THR A 604 6.56 -30.29 6.26
CA THR A 604 7.15 -29.05 6.78
C THR A 604 6.12 -28.17 7.48
N THR A 605 6.59 -27.11 8.12
CA THR A 605 5.74 -26.09 8.75
C THR A 605 5.79 -24.81 7.92
N PRO A 606 4.80 -23.89 8.05
CA PRO A 606 4.80 -22.62 7.34
C PRO A 606 6.08 -21.80 7.54
N GLU A 607 6.72 -21.91 8.70
CA GLU A 607 7.93 -21.16 9.03
C GLU A 607 9.16 -21.68 8.26
N ARG A 608 9.19 -22.97 7.91
CA ARG A 608 10.37 -23.63 7.33
C ARG A 608 10.24 -23.96 5.86
N ILE A 609 9.03 -23.94 5.28
CA ILE A 609 8.79 -24.36 3.90
C ILE A 609 9.72 -23.66 2.89
N GLY A 610 10.01 -22.38 3.09
CA GLY A 610 10.91 -21.63 2.21
C GLY A 610 12.31 -22.20 2.13
N GLU A 611 12.85 -22.67 3.26
CA GLU A 611 14.18 -23.29 3.32
C GLU A 611 14.23 -24.53 2.44
N TYR A 612 13.25 -25.43 2.61
CA TYR A 612 13.20 -26.69 1.89
C TYR A 612 12.98 -26.47 0.39
N VAL A 613 12.07 -25.57 -0.01
CA VAL A 613 11.79 -25.31 -1.43
C VAL A 613 13.01 -24.71 -2.14
N VAL A 614 13.68 -23.74 -1.52
CA VAL A 614 14.86 -23.08 -2.10
C VAL A 614 16.04 -24.04 -2.17
N VAL A 615 16.30 -24.81 -1.09
CA VAL A 615 17.37 -25.82 -1.08
C VAL A 615 17.10 -26.91 -2.11
N ASP A 616 15.85 -27.37 -2.22
CA ASP A 616 15.46 -28.37 -3.20
C ASP A 616 15.80 -27.92 -4.63
N TYR A 617 15.42 -26.68 -4.96
CA TYR A 617 15.71 -26.08 -6.26
C TYR A 617 17.22 -25.98 -6.52
N LEU A 618 17.98 -25.44 -5.56
CA LEU A 618 19.43 -25.25 -5.69
C LEU A 618 20.20 -26.57 -5.74
N SER A 619 19.74 -27.60 -5.02
CA SER A 619 20.38 -28.92 -5.01
C SER A 619 20.38 -29.59 -6.39
N ARG A 620 19.35 -29.33 -7.22
CA ARG A 620 19.29 -29.80 -8.60
C ARG A 620 20.23 -29.05 -9.54
N LYS A 621 20.57 -27.81 -9.20
CA LYS A 621 21.58 -27.03 -9.93
C LYS A 621 23.00 -27.40 -9.51
N ARG A 622 23.20 -27.81 -8.25
CA ARG A 622 24.49 -28.25 -7.71
C ARG A 622 24.71 -29.74 -7.93
N ARG A 623 25.51 -30.09 -8.94
CA ARG A 623 26.10 -31.42 -9.01
C ARG A 623 27.16 -31.54 -7.91
N LYS A 624 26.92 -32.37 -6.88
CA LYS A 624 28.01 -32.84 -6.01
C LYS A 624 28.92 -33.74 -6.86
N ILE A 625 30.12 -33.25 -7.13
CA ILE A 625 31.27 -34.09 -7.44
C ILE A 625 31.46 -34.96 -6.19
N ALA A 626 31.32 -36.27 -6.36
CA ALA A 626 31.41 -37.25 -5.28
C ALA A 626 32.85 -37.72 -5.17
#